data_AF-A0A8K0TYJ3-F1
#
_entry.id   AF-A0A8K0TYJ3-F1
#
_cell.length_a   1.000
_cell.length_b   1.000
_cell.length_c   1.000
_cell.angle_alpha   90.00
_cell.angle_beta   90.00
_cell.angle_gamma   90.00
#
_symmetry.space_group_name_H-M   'P 1'
#
loop_
_entity.id
_entity.type
_entity.pdbx_description
1 polymer ?
#
loop_
_entity_poly.entity_id
_entity_poly.type
_entity_poly.pdbx_seq_one_letter_code
_entity_poly.pdbx_strand_id
1 'polypeptide(L)'
;MEFAPKVGCSMCSIVATAATDLQRLRDPSDELEVLWRDDNLTAYREKANPVSSKGHVVIALNLHVSSLYTLSSTDLPLLANIRNLARRLLTAFSSSDTSPQNRPTTSSQDDSQLRVGFITPPFRDNRIPVTDHLHAHAYVAPADRLGWWRGIAYGPLAWYAIDDLMAEIRESVSNNRVKSGYESRTHAPIDLVPDAGARTGAANGREDGIPSIAVPDVEDEGCASLPSVRSSTSSQRQAPELCV
;
A
#
# COMPACT_ATOMS: atom_id res chain seq x y z
N MET A 1 -14.19 8.46 -0.26
CA MET A 1 -14.65 7.10 0.11
C MET A 1 -14.08 6.80 1.48
N GLU A 2 -14.88 6.27 2.40
CA GLU A 2 -14.45 5.98 3.76
C GLU A 2 -14.20 4.47 3.88
N PHE A 3 -12.94 4.06 4.04
CA PHE A 3 -12.60 2.67 4.26
C PHE A 3 -13.09 2.25 5.64
N ALA A 4 -14.07 1.35 5.69
CA ALA A 4 -14.55 0.82 6.96
C ALA A 4 -13.43 -0.03 7.61
N PRO A 5 -12.98 0.30 8.82
CA PRO A 5 -11.94 -0.47 9.49
C PRO A 5 -12.43 -1.90 9.74
N LYS A 6 -11.58 -2.90 9.45
CA LYS A 6 -11.89 -4.30 9.76
C LYS A 6 -12.01 -4.47 11.27
N VAL A 7 -13.17 -4.96 11.73
CA VAL A 7 -13.41 -5.23 13.15
C VAL A 7 -12.33 -6.17 13.69
N GLY A 8 -11.66 -5.77 14.77
CA GLY A 8 -10.59 -6.55 15.41
C GLY A 8 -9.19 -6.33 14.85
N CYS A 9 -9.01 -5.50 13.81
CA CYS A 9 -7.69 -5.13 13.32
C CYS A 9 -7.16 -3.85 14.02
N SER A 10 -6.09 -3.99 14.79
CA SER A 10 -5.48 -2.87 15.54
C SER A 10 -5.02 -1.73 14.63
N MET A 11 -4.44 -2.02 13.46
CA MET A 11 -4.01 -0.97 12.53
C MET A 11 -5.16 -0.26 11.85
N CYS A 12 -6.22 -0.97 11.46
CA CYS A 12 -7.42 -0.30 10.95
C CYS A 12 -7.96 0.71 11.96
N SER A 13 -7.93 0.38 13.27
CA SER A 13 -8.31 1.32 14.32
C SER A 13 -7.34 2.50 14.42
N ILE A 14 -6.04 2.28 14.35
CA ILE A 14 -5.04 3.37 14.39
C ILE A 14 -5.22 4.31 13.21
N VAL A 15 -5.39 3.77 11.99
CA VAL A 15 -5.64 4.54 10.77
C VAL A 15 -6.95 5.31 10.87
N ALA A 16 -8.01 4.70 11.42
CA ALA A 16 -9.30 5.34 11.61
C ALA A 16 -9.25 6.47 12.65
N THR A 17 -8.58 6.26 13.79
CA THR A 17 -8.37 7.30 14.81
C THR A 17 -7.53 8.44 14.26
N ALA A 18 -6.45 8.12 13.54
CA ALA A 18 -5.64 9.14 12.86
C ALA A 18 -6.44 9.91 11.79
N ALA A 19 -7.63 9.44 11.38
CA ALA A 19 -8.52 10.14 10.46
C ALA A 19 -9.30 11.25 11.15
N THR A 20 -9.73 10.98 12.38
CA THR A 20 -10.56 11.89 13.16
C THR A 20 -9.74 12.91 13.94
N ASP A 21 -8.45 12.65 14.16
CA ASP A 21 -7.60 13.43 15.08
C ASP A 21 -6.94 14.69 14.49
N LEU A 22 -7.29 15.10 13.27
CA LEU A 22 -6.80 16.36 12.68
C LEU A 22 -7.27 17.62 13.45
N GLN A 23 -8.05 17.48 14.53
CA GLN A 23 -8.66 18.58 15.28
C GLN A 23 -8.35 18.63 16.78
N ARG A 24 -7.65 17.66 17.39
CA ARG A 24 -7.30 17.76 18.82
C ARG A 24 -5.88 18.29 19.01
N LEU A 25 -5.83 19.38 19.77
CA LEU A 25 -4.61 20.07 20.18
C LEU A 25 -3.72 19.12 20.99
N ARG A 26 -2.66 18.65 20.34
CA ARG A 26 -1.37 18.17 20.90
C ARG A 26 -1.31 18.07 22.42
N ASP A 27 -1.52 16.87 22.95
CA ASP A 27 -0.98 16.48 24.25
C ASP A 27 0.28 15.61 24.04
N PRO A 28 1.45 15.98 24.59
CA PRO A 28 2.74 15.52 24.06
C PRO A 28 3.27 14.18 24.60
N SER A 29 2.47 13.37 25.30
CA SER A 29 3.05 12.32 26.17
C SER A 29 3.00 10.88 25.65
N ASP A 30 2.09 10.50 24.75
CA ASP A 30 2.00 9.10 24.27
C ASP A 30 1.33 8.94 22.89
N GLU A 31 1.05 10.07 22.22
CA GLU A 31 0.25 10.09 21.00
C GLU A 31 1.12 9.79 19.77
N LEU A 32 0.62 8.90 18.91
CA LEU A 32 1.25 8.56 17.63
C LEU A 32 1.46 9.84 16.80
N GLU A 33 2.72 10.19 16.54
CA GLU A 33 3.03 11.37 15.73
C GLU A 33 2.79 11.08 14.25
N VAL A 34 1.62 11.44 13.75
CA VAL A 34 1.27 11.34 12.32
C VAL A 34 2.06 12.38 11.52
N LEU A 35 2.83 11.90 10.55
CA LEU A 35 3.68 12.73 9.69
C LEU A 35 3.04 13.00 8.33
N TRP A 36 2.27 12.04 7.83
CA TRP A 36 1.61 12.10 6.55
C TRP A 36 0.32 11.29 6.57
N ARG A 37 -0.67 11.79 5.83
CA ARG A 37 -1.93 11.10 5.60
C ARG A 37 -2.48 11.47 4.24
N ASP A 38 -2.93 10.48 3.49
CA ASP A 38 -3.77 10.63 2.31
C ASP A 38 -4.86 9.54 2.30
N ASP A 39 -5.54 9.36 1.18
CA ASP A 39 -6.62 8.37 1.05
C ASP A 39 -6.10 6.92 1.15
N ASN A 40 -4.86 6.66 0.74
CA ASN A 40 -4.29 5.32 0.63
C ASN A 40 -3.33 4.95 1.76
N LEU A 41 -2.64 5.93 2.35
CA LEU A 41 -1.53 5.74 3.28
C LEU A 41 -1.64 6.64 4.50
N THR A 42 -1.24 6.10 5.64
CA THR A 42 -0.96 6.85 6.87
C THR A 42 0.46 6.56 7.31
N ALA A 43 1.28 7.60 7.48
CA ALA A 43 2.65 7.47 7.98
C ALA A 43 2.81 8.17 9.33
N TYR A 44 3.45 7.49 10.28
CA TYR A 44 3.72 8.02 11.61
C TYR A 44 5.15 7.71 12.04
N ARG A 45 5.67 8.54 12.96
CA ARG A 45 6.98 8.34 13.57
C ARG A 45 6.88 7.38 14.73
N GLU A 46 7.74 6.37 14.75
CA GLU A 46 7.87 5.48 15.90
C GLU A 46 8.79 6.12 16.96
N LYS A 47 8.21 6.59 18.07
CA LYS A 47 8.94 7.25 19.18
C LYS A 47 9.22 6.33 20.36
N ALA A 48 8.32 5.40 20.65
CA ALA A 48 8.41 4.54 21.83
C ALA A 48 9.47 3.45 21.64
N ASN A 49 9.49 2.85 20.45
CA ASN A 49 10.37 1.74 20.13
C ASN A 49 11.02 1.90 18.74
N PRO A 50 11.78 2.97 18.47
CA PRO A 50 12.42 3.17 17.19
C PRO A 50 13.48 2.09 16.94
N VAL A 51 13.61 1.66 15.69
CA VAL A 51 14.65 0.71 15.21
C VAL A 51 16.02 1.37 15.11
N SER A 52 16.04 2.69 14.85
CA SER A 52 17.23 3.49 14.64
C SER A 52 17.19 4.77 15.47
N SER A 53 18.32 5.17 16.02
CA SER A 53 18.49 6.47 16.68
C SER A 53 18.33 7.66 15.73
N LYS A 54 18.50 7.45 14.43
CA LYS A 54 18.42 8.50 13.40
C LYS A 54 17.02 8.70 12.84
N GLY A 55 16.11 7.74 13.05
CA GLY A 55 14.73 7.85 12.63
C GLY A 55 14.12 6.53 12.20
N HIS A 56 12.85 6.34 12.55
CA HIS A 56 12.02 5.20 12.18
C HIS A 56 10.59 5.68 11.93
N VAL A 57 10.10 5.42 10.73
CA VAL A 57 8.73 5.71 10.26
C VAL A 57 8.05 4.38 9.95
N VAL A 58 6.77 4.31 10.29
CA VAL A 58 5.89 3.21 9.90
C VAL A 58 4.84 3.77 8.95
N ILE A 59 4.64 3.09 7.83
CA ILE A 59 3.69 3.48 6.79
C ILE A 59 2.65 2.38 6.66
N ALA A 60 1.43 2.69 7.09
CA ALA A 60 0.28 1.81 7.03
C ALA A 60 -0.53 2.06 5.76
N LEU A 61 -1.01 0.99 5.13
CA LEU A 61 -2.05 1.10 4.12
C LEU A 61 -3.37 1.39 4.82
N ASN A 62 -4.16 2.35 4.32
CA ASN A 62 -5.45 2.64 4.91
C ASN A 62 -6.48 1.53 4.62
N LEU A 63 -6.37 0.94 3.43
CA LEU A 63 -7.06 -0.29 3.10
C LEU A 63 -6.40 -1.47 3.83
N HIS A 64 -7.24 -2.36 4.33
CA HIS A 64 -6.78 -3.58 4.98
C HIS A 64 -6.20 -4.55 3.95
N VAL A 65 -4.89 -4.74 4.01
CA VAL A 65 -4.14 -5.71 3.22
C VAL A 65 -3.45 -6.64 4.20
N SER A 66 -3.74 -7.94 4.18
CA SER A 66 -3.22 -8.86 5.21
C SER A 66 -1.78 -9.29 4.96
N SER A 67 -1.33 -9.29 3.70
CA SER A 67 -0.02 -9.80 3.31
C SER A 67 0.49 -9.17 2.01
N LEU A 68 1.81 -9.04 1.89
CA LEU A 68 2.47 -8.61 0.66
C LEU A 68 2.20 -9.54 -0.52
N TYR A 69 1.86 -10.81 -0.28
CA TYR A 69 1.54 -11.80 -1.34
C TYR A 69 0.21 -11.50 -2.05
N THR A 70 -0.57 -10.55 -1.55
CA THR A 70 -1.78 -10.08 -2.22
C THR A 70 -1.51 -8.92 -3.19
N LEU A 71 -0.31 -8.34 -3.15
CA LEU A 71 0.10 -7.27 -4.04
C LEU A 71 0.40 -7.84 -5.43
N SER A 72 -0.02 -7.10 -6.46
CA SER A 72 0.20 -7.47 -7.85
C SER A 72 0.83 -6.32 -8.64
N SER A 73 0.97 -6.50 -9.96
CA SER A 73 1.51 -5.46 -10.84
C SER A 73 0.72 -4.16 -10.85
N THR A 74 -0.58 -4.21 -10.56
CA THR A 74 -1.43 -3.02 -10.45
C THR A 74 -1.03 -2.15 -9.25
N ASP A 75 -0.36 -2.73 -8.24
CA ASP A 75 -0.01 -2.05 -6.99
C ASP A 75 1.43 -1.50 -7.00
N LEU A 76 2.16 -1.65 -8.11
CA LEU A 76 3.49 -1.04 -8.29
C LEU A 76 3.52 0.48 -8.07
N PRO A 77 2.51 1.27 -8.51
CA PRO A 77 2.44 2.70 -8.20
C PRO A 77 2.31 2.97 -6.69
N LEU A 78 1.54 2.15 -5.96
CA LEU A 78 1.39 2.25 -4.51
C LEU A 78 2.73 1.97 -3.81
N LEU A 79 3.44 0.92 -4.20
CA LEU A 79 4.78 0.60 -3.66
C LEU A 79 5.81 1.69 -3.95
N ALA A 80 5.79 2.26 -5.17
CA ALA A 80 6.63 3.39 -5.51
C ALA A 80 6.33 4.62 -4.63
N ASN A 81 5.04 4.88 -4.36
CA ASN A 81 4.63 5.96 -3.47
C ASN A 81 5.12 5.74 -2.03
N ILE A 82 4.95 4.54 -1.47
CA ILE A 82 5.46 4.17 -0.14
C ILE A 82 6.98 4.43 -0.05
N ARG A 83 7.75 3.97 -1.05
CA ARG A 83 9.21 4.18 -1.10
C ARG A 83 9.58 5.66 -1.12
N ASN A 84 8.95 6.44 -1.99
CA ASN A 84 9.26 7.86 -2.15
C ASN A 84 8.84 8.65 -0.90
N LEU A 85 7.69 8.34 -0.32
CA LEU A 85 7.20 8.93 0.92
C LEU A 85 8.16 8.65 2.07
N ALA A 86 8.56 7.39 2.26
CA ALA A 86 9.52 6.99 3.28
C ALA A 86 10.83 7.79 3.20
N ARG A 87 11.42 7.87 2.00
CA ARG A 87 12.67 8.63 1.78
C ARG A 87 12.50 10.10 2.11
N ARG A 88 11.43 10.73 1.61
CA ARG A 88 11.13 12.15 1.87
C ARG A 88 11.00 12.44 3.37
N LEU A 89 10.28 11.59 4.11
CA LEU A 89 10.07 11.76 5.56
C LEU A 89 11.38 11.56 6.35
N LEU A 90 12.17 10.54 6.02
CA LEU A 90 13.44 10.28 6.71
C LEU A 90 14.52 11.34 6.42
N THR A 91 14.59 11.85 5.18
CA THR A 91 15.49 12.95 4.83
C THR A 91 15.14 14.21 5.64
N ALA A 92 13.85 14.53 5.81
CA ALA A 92 13.42 15.69 6.59
C ALA A 92 13.88 15.63 8.06
N PHE A 93 13.97 14.44 8.65
CA PHE A 93 14.51 14.28 10.01
C PHE A 93 15.98 14.65 10.11
N SER A 94 16.77 14.31 9.09
CA SER A 94 18.22 14.58 9.09
C SER A 94 18.54 16.06 8.89
N SER A 95 17.68 16.81 8.20
CA SER A 95 17.87 18.24 7.95
C SER A 95 17.60 19.12 9.17
N SER A 96 17.00 18.58 10.23
CA SER A 96 16.58 19.35 11.41
C SER A 96 17.71 19.60 12.42
N ASP A 97 18.88 18.98 12.24
CA ASP A 97 19.91 18.87 13.29
C ASP A 97 21.16 19.77 13.09
N THR A 98 21.15 20.76 12.19
CA THR A 98 22.33 21.61 11.98
C THR A 98 22.02 23.09 11.75
N SER A 99 22.57 23.92 12.64
CA SER A 99 22.87 25.34 12.43
C SER A 99 23.48 25.62 11.05
N PRO A 100 23.27 26.83 10.48
CA PRO A 100 23.75 27.18 9.16
C PRO A 100 25.27 27.35 9.18
N GLN A 101 26.02 26.29 8.89
CA GLN A 101 27.45 26.40 8.68
C GLN A 101 27.86 25.66 7.41
N ASN A 102 28.00 26.45 6.34
CA ASN A 102 28.70 26.20 5.08
C ASN A 102 29.39 24.83 4.99
N ARG A 103 28.69 23.82 4.47
CA ARG A 103 29.32 22.60 3.95
C ARG A 103 29.01 22.51 2.46
N PRO A 104 30.02 22.30 1.59
CA PRO A 104 29.80 22.28 0.16
C PRO A 104 28.89 21.12 -0.22
N THR A 105 27.99 21.41 -1.15
CA THR A 105 26.93 20.58 -1.70
C THR A 105 27.48 19.33 -2.37
N THR A 106 27.58 18.22 -1.63
CA THR A 106 27.43 16.87 -2.21
C THR A 106 26.10 16.32 -1.71
N SER A 107 25.04 16.74 -2.39
CA SER A 107 23.62 16.45 -2.12
C SER A 107 23.21 15.02 -2.48
N SER A 108 24.06 14.05 -2.17
CA SER A 108 23.72 12.64 -2.13
C SER A 108 23.92 12.20 -0.69
N GLN A 109 22.98 12.56 0.19
CA GLN A 109 22.80 11.75 1.39
C GLN A 109 22.71 10.30 0.90
N ASP A 110 23.61 9.49 1.44
CA ASP A 110 23.90 8.16 0.94
C ASP A 110 22.62 7.32 1.02
N ASP A 111 21.91 7.22 -0.12
CA ASP A 111 20.63 6.49 -0.27
C ASP A 111 20.76 5.06 0.23
N SER A 112 21.99 4.53 0.28
CA SER A 112 22.35 3.23 0.84
C SER A 112 22.04 3.10 2.35
N GLN A 113 21.87 4.21 3.07
CA GLN A 113 21.54 4.20 4.49
C GLN A 113 20.04 4.10 4.75
N LEU A 114 19.19 4.48 3.78
CA LEU A 114 17.75 4.42 3.96
C LEU A 114 17.24 3.01 3.67
N ARG A 115 16.61 2.38 4.65
CA ARG A 115 16.03 1.04 4.51
C ARG A 115 14.52 1.14 4.55
N VAL A 116 13.87 0.60 3.53
CA VAL A 116 12.41 0.54 3.40
C VAL A 116 12.01 -0.88 3.04
N GLY A 117 11.04 -1.46 3.75
CA GLY A 117 10.66 -2.84 3.55
C GLY A 117 9.55 -3.30 4.48
N PHE A 118 9.24 -4.58 4.39
CA PHE A 118 8.17 -5.24 5.11
C PHE A 118 8.74 -6.36 5.97
N ILE A 119 8.09 -6.67 7.08
CA ILE A 119 8.38 -7.86 7.88
C ILE A 119 7.40 -8.95 7.46
N THR A 120 7.92 -10.10 7.06
CA THR A 120 7.10 -11.17 6.49
C THR A 120 6.79 -12.26 7.52
N PRO A 121 5.60 -12.88 7.47
CA PRO A 121 5.30 -14.07 8.27
C PRO A 121 6.35 -15.17 8.09
N PRO A 122 6.64 -15.98 9.14
CA PRO A 122 6.00 -16.00 10.46
C PRO A 122 6.52 -14.92 11.42
N PHE A 123 7.49 -14.09 10.99
CA PHE A 123 8.08 -13.05 11.83
C PHE A 123 7.15 -11.85 11.97
N ARG A 124 7.27 -11.16 13.11
CA ARG A 124 6.44 -10.00 13.49
C ARG A 124 7.30 -9.01 14.27
N ASP A 125 6.98 -7.73 14.18
CA ASP A 125 7.53 -6.74 15.11
C ASP A 125 6.76 -6.82 16.44
N ASN A 126 7.37 -7.41 17.47
CA ASN A 126 6.72 -7.54 18.78
C ASN A 126 6.39 -6.18 19.44
N ARG A 127 6.98 -5.08 18.96
CA ARG A 127 6.70 -3.71 19.46
C ARG A 127 5.58 -3.02 18.70
N ILE A 128 5.18 -3.56 17.55
CA ILE A 128 4.07 -3.08 16.74
C ILE A 128 3.17 -4.30 16.50
N PRO A 129 2.32 -4.68 17.49
CA PRO A 129 1.60 -5.96 17.52
C PRO A 129 0.45 -5.97 16.51
N VAL A 130 0.83 -5.98 15.24
CA VAL A 130 -0.04 -5.92 14.08
C VAL A 130 0.36 -7.11 13.22
N THR A 131 -0.52 -8.08 13.18
CA THR A 131 -0.23 -9.38 12.58
C THR A 131 -1.03 -9.64 11.31
N ASP A 132 -2.08 -8.86 11.10
CA ASP A 132 -3.07 -9.03 10.03
C ASP A 132 -3.20 -7.74 9.20
N HIS A 133 -2.21 -6.85 9.21
CA HIS A 133 -2.25 -5.63 8.39
C HIS A 133 -0.85 -5.27 7.92
N LEU A 134 -0.67 -5.29 6.61
CA LEU A 134 0.56 -4.95 5.92
C LEU A 134 0.92 -3.49 6.17
N HIS A 135 2.12 -3.28 6.67
CA HIS A 135 2.69 -1.96 6.86
C HIS A 135 4.18 -2.02 6.53
N ALA A 136 4.68 -0.94 5.93
CA ALA A 136 6.09 -0.80 5.64
C ALA A 136 6.81 -0.16 6.83
N HIS A 137 8.02 -0.64 7.09
CA HIS A 137 8.96 -0.01 8.00
C HIS A 137 10.00 0.74 7.19
N ALA A 138 10.31 1.96 7.62
CA ALA A 138 11.34 2.78 7.02
C ALA A 138 12.25 3.36 8.10
N TYR A 139 13.57 3.18 7.98
CA TYR A 139 14.52 3.71 8.96
C TYR A 139 15.86 4.09 8.32
N VAL A 140 16.61 4.95 9.02
CA VAL A 140 17.98 5.32 8.63
C VAL A 140 18.98 4.42 9.32
N ALA A 141 19.87 3.77 8.58
CA ALA A 141 20.91 2.92 9.14
C ALA A 141 21.91 3.71 10.01
N PRO A 142 22.50 3.10 11.04
CA PRO A 142 22.33 1.70 11.46
C PRO A 142 21.02 1.45 12.22
N ALA A 143 20.63 0.19 12.34
CA ALA A 143 19.51 -0.25 13.18
C ALA A 143 19.98 -0.50 14.63
N ASP A 144 20.54 0.53 15.25
CA ASP A 144 21.27 0.48 16.52
C ASP A 144 20.37 0.33 17.77
N ARG A 145 19.05 0.44 17.60
CA ARG A 145 18.07 0.30 18.70
C ARG A 145 17.31 -1.03 18.67
N LEU A 146 17.73 -1.96 17.82
CA LEU A 146 17.20 -3.32 17.80
C LEU A 146 17.78 -4.11 18.97
N GLY A 147 16.92 -4.58 19.88
CA GLY A 147 17.31 -5.66 20.78
C GLY A 147 17.50 -6.97 20.00
N TRP A 148 18.19 -7.96 20.59
CA TRP A 148 18.56 -9.23 19.93
C TRP A 148 17.39 -9.89 19.18
N TRP A 149 16.24 -10.08 19.84
CA TRP A 149 15.07 -10.73 19.24
C TRP A 149 14.46 -9.95 18.09
N ARG A 150 14.37 -8.62 18.23
CA ARG A 150 13.84 -7.75 17.17
C ARG A 150 14.82 -7.67 16.00
N GLY A 151 16.12 -7.82 16.27
CA GLY A 151 17.16 -7.95 15.25
C GLY A 151 16.91 -9.07 14.24
N ILE A 152 16.26 -10.16 14.64
CA ILE A 152 15.90 -11.26 13.73
C ILE A 152 14.84 -10.79 12.71
N ALA A 153 13.80 -10.07 13.15
CA ALA A 153 12.71 -9.60 12.30
C ALA A 153 13.17 -8.54 11.27
N TYR A 154 14.18 -7.74 11.62
CA TYR A 154 14.81 -6.77 10.72
C TYR A 154 16.07 -7.32 10.02
N GLY A 155 16.32 -8.63 10.19
CA GLY A 155 17.40 -9.35 9.53
C GLY A 155 17.00 -9.87 8.15
N PRO A 156 17.97 -10.38 7.37
CA PRO A 156 17.75 -10.82 6.00
C PRO A 156 16.78 -12.01 5.83
N LEU A 157 16.42 -12.69 6.92
CA LEU A 157 15.46 -13.81 6.88
C LEU A 157 14.00 -13.38 6.93
N ALA A 158 13.73 -12.20 7.46
CA ALA A 158 12.37 -11.71 7.76
C ALA A 158 12.07 -10.37 7.10
N TRP A 159 13.12 -9.62 6.76
CA TRP A 159 13.04 -8.35 6.09
C TRP A 159 12.96 -8.54 4.58
N TYR A 160 11.90 -7.99 3.99
CA TYR A 160 11.68 -8.01 2.56
C TYR A 160 11.73 -6.57 2.04
N ALA A 161 12.82 -6.22 1.34
CA ALA A 161 13.03 -4.84 0.90
C ALA A 161 12.00 -4.42 -0.16
N ILE A 162 11.56 -3.17 -0.12
CA ILE A 162 10.54 -2.68 -1.06
C ILE A 162 11.03 -2.71 -2.51
N ASP A 163 12.32 -2.44 -2.73
CA ASP A 163 12.91 -2.46 -4.07
C ASP A 163 12.96 -3.88 -4.64
N ASP A 164 13.26 -4.88 -3.80
CA ASP A 164 13.23 -6.30 -4.19
C ASP A 164 11.79 -6.74 -4.50
N LEU A 165 10.80 -6.30 -3.73
CA LEU A 165 9.38 -6.59 -3.99
C LEU A 165 8.91 -6.02 -5.32
N MET A 166 9.26 -4.76 -5.58
CA MET A 166 8.95 -4.12 -6.85
C MET A 166 9.65 -4.84 -8.01
N ALA A 167 10.88 -5.34 -7.81
CA ALA A 167 11.60 -6.11 -8.80
C ALA A 167 10.94 -7.48 -9.04
N GLU A 168 10.58 -8.23 -8.01
CA GLU A 168 9.91 -9.53 -8.10
C GLU A 168 8.56 -9.42 -8.82
N ILE A 169 7.73 -8.43 -8.46
CA ILE A 169 6.46 -8.18 -9.14
C ILE A 169 6.70 -7.82 -10.62
N ARG A 170 7.72 -6.99 -10.92
CA ARG A 170 8.05 -6.66 -12.32
C ARG A 170 8.56 -7.86 -13.11
N GLU A 171 9.37 -8.72 -12.47
CA GLU A 171 9.90 -9.92 -13.09
C GLU A 171 8.79 -10.91 -13.42
N SER A 172 7.89 -11.17 -12.46
CA SER A 172 6.73 -12.06 -12.64
C SER A 172 5.79 -11.61 -13.77
N VAL A 173 5.67 -10.31 -14.05
CA VAL A 173 4.89 -9.82 -15.21
C VAL A 173 5.69 -9.72 -16.51
N SER A 174 7.00 -9.49 -16.45
CA SER A 174 7.83 -9.37 -17.65
C SER A 174 8.06 -10.70 -18.36
N ASN A 175 8.07 -11.82 -17.63
CA ASN A 175 8.14 -13.17 -18.20
C ASN A 175 6.87 -13.58 -18.97
N ASN A 176 5.78 -12.82 -18.85
CA ASN A 176 4.57 -12.99 -19.66
C ASN A 176 4.51 -12.08 -20.90
N ARG A 177 5.55 -11.27 -21.17
CA ARG A 177 5.58 -10.43 -22.38
C ARG A 177 5.96 -11.27 -23.59
N VAL A 178 4.95 -11.78 -24.27
CA VAL A 178 5.05 -12.44 -25.57
C VAL A 178 5.93 -11.60 -26.51
N LYS A 179 7.05 -12.17 -26.96
CA LYS A 179 7.93 -11.54 -27.94
C LYS A 179 7.17 -11.42 -29.26
N SER A 180 6.55 -10.28 -29.53
CA SER A 180 5.69 -10.04 -30.70
C SER A 180 6.44 -9.88 -32.02
N GLY A 181 7.71 -10.31 -32.09
CA GLY A 181 8.65 -10.06 -33.18
C GLY A 181 9.35 -11.30 -33.70
N TYR A 182 8.69 -12.47 -33.66
CA TYR A 182 9.17 -13.61 -34.45
C TYR A 182 8.96 -13.29 -35.93
N GLU A 183 10.02 -13.43 -36.75
CA GLU A 183 9.95 -13.28 -38.22
C GLU A 183 8.91 -14.23 -38.84
N SER A 184 8.57 -15.32 -38.14
CA SER A 184 7.47 -16.23 -38.45
C SER A 184 6.47 -16.25 -37.29
N ARG A 185 5.52 -15.30 -37.31
CA ARG A 185 4.44 -15.22 -36.30
C ARG A 185 3.51 -16.43 -36.30
N THR A 186 3.40 -17.13 -37.43
CA THR A 186 2.55 -18.31 -37.62
C THR A 186 3.08 -19.59 -36.96
N HIS A 187 4.32 -19.59 -36.47
CA HIS A 187 4.94 -20.71 -35.77
C HIS A 187 5.63 -20.26 -34.48
N ALA A 188 5.10 -19.24 -33.82
CA ALA A 188 5.66 -18.82 -32.55
C ALA A 188 5.46 -19.96 -31.54
N PRO A 189 6.49 -20.38 -30.78
CA PRO A 189 6.36 -21.44 -29.78
C PRO A 189 5.26 -21.19 -28.75
N ILE A 190 4.82 -19.94 -28.60
CA ILE A 190 3.73 -19.55 -27.74
C ILE A 190 2.35 -20.05 -28.20
N ASP A 191 2.14 -20.24 -29.50
CA ASP A 191 0.88 -20.76 -30.05
C ASP A 191 0.65 -22.24 -29.69
N LEU A 192 1.69 -22.91 -29.19
CA LEU A 192 1.65 -24.30 -28.73
C LEU A 192 1.36 -24.41 -27.22
N VAL A 193 1.33 -23.30 -26.49
CA VAL A 193 1.05 -23.28 -25.05
C VAL A 193 -0.39 -22.83 -24.87
N PRO A 194 -1.30 -23.71 -24.43
CA PRO A 194 -2.67 -23.33 -24.08
C PRO A 194 -2.63 -22.16 -23.10
N ASP A 195 -3.44 -21.12 -23.36
CA ASP A 195 -3.57 -19.90 -22.56
C ASP A 195 -2.34 -18.97 -22.51
N ALA A 196 -1.27 -19.23 -23.27
CA ALA A 196 -0.14 -18.30 -23.32
C ALA A 196 -0.49 -17.04 -24.11
N GLY A 197 -0.32 -15.87 -23.48
CA GLY A 197 -0.76 -14.59 -24.03
C GLY A 197 -2.27 -14.33 -23.86
N ALA A 198 -3.04 -15.26 -23.27
CA ALA A 198 -4.43 -15.04 -22.88
C ALA A 198 -4.47 -14.19 -21.60
N ARG A 199 -4.11 -12.92 -21.71
CA ARG A 199 -4.63 -11.93 -20.78
C ARG A 199 -6.07 -11.68 -21.18
N THR A 200 -7.02 -11.90 -20.28
CA THR A 200 -8.35 -11.31 -20.41
C THR A 200 -8.15 -9.80 -20.28
N GLY A 201 -8.36 -9.08 -21.37
CA GLY A 201 -8.18 -7.64 -21.46
C GLY A 201 -8.62 -7.12 -22.80
N ALA A 202 -9.15 -5.91 -22.83
CA ALA A 202 -9.60 -5.26 -24.05
C ALA A 202 -8.41 -4.84 -24.94
N ALA A 203 -8.64 -4.78 -26.25
CA ALA A 203 -7.64 -4.42 -27.26
C ALA A 203 -7.06 -2.99 -27.11
N ASN A 204 -7.62 -2.17 -26.21
CA ASN A 204 -7.11 -0.86 -25.80
C ASN A 204 -6.04 -0.93 -24.70
N GLY A 205 -5.64 -2.14 -24.27
CA GLY A 205 -4.63 -2.35 -23.23
C GLY A 205 -5.19 -2.35 -21.80
N ARG A 206 -6.51 -2.33 -21.63
CA ARG A 206 -7.17 -2.50 -20.33
C ARG A 206 -7.16 -3.97 -19.95
N GLU A 207 -6.53 -4.32 -18.84
CA GLU A 207 -6.52 -5.68 -18.33
C GLU A 207 -7.83 -5.95 -17.59
N ASP A 208 -8.56 -7.02 -17.92
CA ASP A 208 -9.75 -7.49 -17.18
C ASP A 208 -9.34 -8.29 -15.93
N GLY A 209 -8.16 -7.98 -15.38
CA GLY A 209 -7.56 -8.63 -14.23
C GLY A 209 -8.14 -8.14 -12.90
N ILE A 210 -7.68 -8.79 -11.82
CA ILE A 210 -8.08 -8.45 -10.45
C ILE A 210 -7.83 -6.95 -10.22
N PRO A 211 -8.86 -6.19 -9.78
CA PRO A 211 -8.74 -4.74 -9.59
C PRO A 211 -7.63 -4.41 -8.59
N SER A 212 -6.92 -3.29 -8.83
CA SER A 212 -5.90 -2.81 -7.89
C SER A 212 -6.49 -2.58 -6.52
N ILE A 213 -5.69 -2.85 -5.50
CA ILE A 213 -5.99 -2.52 -4.11
C ILE A 213 -6.11 -0.99 -3.95
N ALA A 214 -5.40 -0.21 -4.77
CA ALA A 214 -5.49 1.23 -4.78
C ALA A 214 -6.51 1.72 -5.83
N VAL A 215 -7.75 1.89 -5.36
CA VAL A 215 -8.87 2.60 -6.03
C VAL A 215 -9.51 1.85 -7.22
N PRO A 216 -10.84 1.61 -7.21
CA PRO A 216 -11.56 1.26 -8.43
C PRO A 216 -11.55 2.45 -9.38
N ASP A 217 -11.08 2.23 -10.61
CA ASP A 217 -11.00 3.23 -11.68
C ASP A 217 -12.37 3.90 -11.89
N VAL A 218 -12.48 5.16 -11.48
CA VAL A 218 -13.73 5.96 -11.55
C VAL A 218 -14.07 6.39 -12.98
N GLU A 219 -13.18 6.14 -13.97
CA GLU A 219 -13.41 6.55 -15.36
C GLU A 219 -14.26 5.57 -16.20
N ASP A 220 -14.84 4.51 -15.60
CA ASP A 220 -15.68 3.53 -16.32
C ASP A 220 -17.21 3.73 -16.21
N GLU A 221 -17.67 4.95 -15.90
CA GLU A 221 -19.10 5.31 -16.00
C GLU A 221 -19.50 5.72 -17.43
N GLY A 222 -19.06 4.94 -18.42
CA GLY A 222 -19.12 5.29 -19.83
C GLY A 222 -19.93 4.35 -20.73
N CYS A 223 -20.82 3.51 -20.22
CA CYS A 223 -21.84 2.87 -21.08
C CYS A 223 -23.08 2.46 -20.28
N ALA A 224 -24.00 3.39 -20.12
CA ALA A 224 -25.33 3.16 -19.60
C ALA A 224 -26.08 2.11 -20.44
N SER A 225 -26.14 0.87 -19.92
CA SER A 225 -27.16 -0.09 -20.33
C SER A 225 -28.43 0.21 -19.53
N LEU A 226 -29.38 0.90 -20.18
CA LEU A 226 -30.69 1.26 -19.63
C LEU A 226 -31.41 0.01 -19.07
N PRO A 227 -32.01 0.08 -17.87
CA PRO A 227 -32.95 -0.94 -17.43
C PRO A 227 -34.24 -0.84 -18.24
N SER A 228 -34.56 -1.93 -18.95
CA SER A 228 -35.81 -2.10 -19.70
C SER A 228 -37.00 -2.00 -18.75
N VAL A 229 -37.81 -0.96 -18.95
CA VAL A 229 -39.11 -0.76 -18.32
C VAL A 229 -40.05 -1.87 -18.80
N ARG A 230 -40.41 -2.79 -17.90
CA ARG A 230 -41.63 -3.60 -18.05
C ARG A 230 -42.72 -3.05 -17.13
N SER A 231 -43.57 -2.24 -17.74
CA SER A 231 -44.91 -1.91 -17.25
C SER A 231 -45.83 -3.11 -17.45
N SER A 232 -46.46 -3.58 -16.37
CA SER A 232 -47.69 -4.39 -16.42
C SER A 232 -48.60 -4.03 -15.23
N THR A 233 -49.44 -3.03 -15.49
CA THR A 233 -50.90 -3.02 -15.27
C THR A 233 -51.50 -3.70 -14.03
N SER A 234 -52.02 -2.83 -13.15
CA SER A 234 -53.40 -2.81 -12.60
C SER A 234 -54.01 -4.06 -11.95
N SER A 235 -54.36 -3.93 -10.67
CA SER A 235 -55.74 -4.05 -10.15
C SER A 235 -55.75 -3.59 -8.68
N GLN A 236 -56.33 -2.43 -8.37
CA GLN A 236 -57.73 -2.16 -8.06
C GLN A 236 -58.03 -2.27 -6.54
N ARG A 237 -58.27 -1.10 -5.92
CA ARG A 237 -59.24 -0.74 -4.85
C ARG A 237 -59.52 -1.80 -3.75
N GLN A 238 -59.51 -1.48 -2.45
CA GLN A 238 -60.50 -0.60 -1.80
C GLN A 238 -60.14 -0.42 -0.30
N ALA A 239 -60.20 0.80 0.21
CA ALA A 239 -60.54 1.10 1.61
C ALA A 239 -62.03 1.49 1.64
N PRO A 240 -62.78 1.23 2.71
CA PRO A 240 -62.88 2.17 3.85
C PRO A 240 -62.87 1.37 5.19
N GLU A 241 -63.04 1.87 6.42
CA GLU A 241 -63.79 3.00 6.94
C GLU A 241 -63.38 3.23 8.41
N LEU A 242 -63.58 4.45 8.89
CA LEU A 242 -63.49 4.84 10.30
C LEU A 242 -64.52 4.11 11.17
N CYS A 243 -64.15 3.83 12.41
CA CYS A 243 -65.10 3.83 13.54
C CYS A 243 -64.45 4.49 14.76
N VAL A 244 -65.32 5.25 15.44
CA VAL A 244 -65.17 6.15 16.60
C VAL A 244 -64.30 5.64 17.73
#